data_AF-A0A9Q9EI93-F1
#
_entry.id   AF-A0A9Q9EI93-F1
#
_cell.length_a   1.000
_cell.length_b   1.000
_cell.length_c   1.000
_cell.angle_alpha   90.00
_cell.angle_beta   90.00
_cell.angle_gamma   90.00
#
_symmetry.space_group_name_H-M   'P 1'
#
loop_
_entity.id
_entity.type
_entity.pdbx_description
1 polymer ?
#
loop_
_entity_poly.entity_id
_entity_poly.type
_entity_poly.pdbx_seq_one_letter_code
_entity_poly.pdbx_strand_id
1 'polypeptide(L)'
;MATTPTPPTPQRCIRAHYNTETITVYQAYNADIASAAISIQRLNASPLYTPSRMTWIKPSWNWTMSRSGYTFKEPTNPAFSPSV
;
A
#
# COMPACT_ATOMS: atom_id res chain seq x y z
N MET A 1 32.02 -23.15 9.73
CA MET A 1 30.62 -22.85 9.35
C MET A 1 30.61 -22.51 7.87
N ALA A 2 29.93 -23.30 7.04
CA ALA A 2 29.96 -23.14 5.59
C ALA A 2 29.03 -22.00 5.16
N THR A 3 29.58 -20.99 4.49
CA THR A 3 28.82 -19.89 3.90
C THR A 3 28.18 -20.40 2.60
N THR A 4 26.87 -20.60 2.59
CA THR A 4 26.16 -20.94 1.35
C THR A 4 26.25 -19.74 0.39
N PRO A 5 26.73 -19.91 -0.86
CA PRO A 5 26.77 -18.83 -1.82
C PRO A 5 25.36 -18.41 -2.19
N THR A 6 25.02 -17.14 -1.97
CA THR A 6 23.74 -16.57 -2.39
C THR A 6 23.63 -16.63 -3.91
N PRO A 7 22.57 -17.24 -4.48
CA PRO A 7 22.40 -17.30 -5.93
C PRO A 7 22.27 -15.90 -6.53
N PRO A 8 22.73 -15.70 -7.79
CA PRO A 8 22.65 -14.42 -8.47
C PRO A 8 21.18 -13.99 -8.62
N THR A 9 20.90 -12.73 -8.30
CA THR A 9 19.54 -12.19 -8.35
C THR A 9 19.06 -12.07 -9.81
N PRO A 10 17.91 -12.68 -10.18
CA PRO A 10 17.40 -12.57 -11.55
C PRO A 10 17.03 -11.12 -11.89
N GLN A 11 17.29 -10.67 -13.12
CA GLN A 11 17.00 -9.29 -13.53
C GLN A 11 15.51 -8.92 -13.52
N ARG A 12 14.61 -9.91 -13.63
CA ARG A 12 13.15 -9.70 -13.66
C ARG A 12 12.46 -10.42 -12.50
N CYS A 13 13.04 -10.30 -11.30
CA CYS A 13 12.42 -10.83 -10.08
C CYS A 13 11.64 -9.74 -9.33
N ILE A 14 10.49 -10.12 -8.79
CA ILE A 14 9.78 -9.31 -7.79
C ILE A 14 10.45 -9.56 -6.45
N ARG A 15 10.92 -8.50 -5.80
CA ARG A 15 11.51 -8.57 -4.46
C ARG A 15 10.42 -8.38 -3.43
N ALA A 16 10.30 -9.33 -2.50
CA ALA A 16 9.35 -9.27 -1.40
C ALA A 16 10.00 -9.82 -0.12
N HIS A 17 9.50 -9.37 1.03
CA HIS A 17 9.78 -10.01 2.31
C HIS A 17 8.67 -11.05 2.56
N TYR A 18 9.06 -12.32 2.61
CA TYR A 18 8.14 -13.44 2.76
C TYR A 18 8.84 -14.59 3.50
N ASN A 19 8.06 -15.46 4.13
CA ASN A 19 8.50 -16.76 4.64
C ASN A 19 7.60 -17.86 4.05
N THR A 20 7.72 -19.10 4.56
CA THR A 20 6.92 -20.23 4.08
C THR A 20 5.41 -20.09 4.30
N GLU A 21 5.00 -19.21 5.22
CA GLU A 21 3.61 -19.08 5.67
C GLU A 21 2.99 -17.73 5.30
N THR A 22 3.79 -16.69 5.10
CA THR A 22 3.31 -15.31 5.02
C THR A 22 4.11 -14.47 4.03
N ILE A 23 3.43 -13.48 3.46
CA ILE A 23 4.02 -12.42 2.63
C ILE A 23 3.54 -11.07 3.15
N THR A 24 4.45 -10.08 3.24
CA THR A 24 4.10 -8.72 3.65
C THR A 24 3.72 -7.88 2.44
N VAL A 25 2.52 -7.29 2.46
CA VAL A 25 2.04 -6.37 1.42
C VAL A 25 1.60 -5.06 2.06
N TYR A 26 2.06 -3.94 1.49
CA TYR A 26 1.63 -2.60 1.89
C TYR A 26 0.56 -2.09 0.93
N GLN A 27 -0.66 -1.98 1.41
CA GLN A 27 -1.80 -1.49 0.63
C GLN A 27 -2.45 -0.31 1.35
N ALA A 28 -2.63 0.80 0.64
CA ALA A 28 -3.49 1.89 1.09
C ALA A 28 -4.91 1.60 0.61
N TYR A 29 -5.85 1.51 1.55
CA TYR A 29 -7.21 1.11 1.27
C TYR A 29 -8.19 2.23 1.68
N ASN A 30 -9.13 2.58 0.79
CA ASN A 30 -10.15 3.57 1.09
C ASN A 30 -11.37 2.88 1.73
N ALA A 31 -11.74 3.28 2.95
CA ALA A 31 -12.81 2.63 3.73
C ALA A 31 -14.17 2.64 3.02
N ASP A 32 -14.52 3.68 2.27
CA ASP A 32 -15.79 3.78 1.54
C ASP A 32 -15.88 2.73 0.42
N ILE A 33 -14.74 2.38 -0.19
CA ILE A 33 -14.67 1.29 -1.16
C ILE A 33 -14.89 -0.07 -0.47
N ALA A 34 -14.36 -0.27 0.74
CA ALA A 34 -14.50 -1.54 1.49
C ALA A 34 -15.94 -1.76 1.89
N SER A 35 -16.53 -0.76 2.53
CA SER A 35 -17.89 -0.85 3.06
C SER A 35 -18.89 -1.18 1.94
N ALA A 36 -18.75 -0.52 0.78
CA ALA A 36 -19.57 -0.80 -0.40
C ALA A 36 -19.27 -2.20 -0.99
N ALA A 37 -18.00 -2.60 -1.05
CA ALA A 37 -17.63 -3.89 -1.61
C ALA A 37 -18.08 -5.07 -0.74
N ILE A 38 -18.02 -4.94 0.58
CA ILE A 38 -18.46 -5.96 1.54
C ILE A 38 -19.98 -6.11 1.52
N SER A 39 -20.72 -5.00 1.49
CA SER A 39 -22.19 -5.05 1.52
C SER A 39 -22.79 -5.71 0.28
N ILE A 40 -22.22 -5.45 -0.90
CA ILE A 40 -22.72 -5.94 -2.19
C ILE A 40 -21.93 -7.17 -2.68
N GLN A 41 -20.87 -7.56 -1.96
CA GLN A 41 -19.92 -8.62 -2.35
C GLN A 41 -19.33 -8.41 -3.76
N ARG A 42 -19.06 -7.16 -4.12
CA ARG A 42 -18.48 -6.78 -5.43
C ARG A 42 -17.50 -5.62 -5.30
N LEU A 43 -16.30 -5.78 -5.83
CA LEU A 43 -15.26 -4.73 -5.79
C LEU A 43 -15.67 -3.45 -6.53
N ASN A 44 -16.53 -3.55 -7.54
CA ASN A 44 -17.01 -2.42 -8.32
C ASN A 44 -18.28 -1.76 -7.75
N ALA A 45 -18.62 -2.04 -6.49
CA ALA A 45 -19.79 -1.47 -5.84
C ALA A 45 -19.66 0.04 -5.55
N SER A 46 -18.43 0.54 -5.36
CA SER A 46 -18.18 1.95 -5.09
C SER A 46 -17.87 2.73 -6.37
N PRO A 47 -18.43 3.94 -6.57
CA PRO A 47 -18.05 4.82 -7.67
C PRO A 47 -16.61 5.34 -7.55
N LEU A 48 -16.01 5.25 -6.35
CA LEU A 48 -14.62 5.60 -6.10
C LEU A 48 -13.64 4.53 -6.61
N TYR A 49 -14.15 3.32 -6.88
CA TYR A 49 -13.37 2.24 -7.49
C TYR A 49 -13.44 2.35 -9.02
N THR A 50 -12.29 2.49 -9.66
CA THR A 50 -12.20 2.60 -11.12
C THR A 50 -11.25 1.55 -11.67
N PRO A 51 -11.70 0.63 -12.55
CA PRO A 51 -10.82 -0.38 -13.16
C PRO A 51 -9.71 0.21 -14.04
N SER A 52 -9.92 1.42 -14.58
CA SER A 52 -8.91 2.13 -15.37
C SER A 52 -7.82 2.79 -14.51
N ARG A 53 -7.98 2.89 -13.19
CA ARG A 53 -6.90 3.31 -12.30
C ARG A 53 -5.88 2.19 -12.20
N MET A 54 -4.71 2.41 -12.78
CA MET A 54 -3.58 1.50 -12.63
C MET A 54 -3.22 1.36 -11.14
N THR A 55 -3.34 0.15 -10.58
CA THR A 55 -2.90 -0.16 -9.22
C THR A 55 -1.41 -0.49 -9.25
N TRP A 56 -0.58 0.49 -8.91
CA TRP A 56 0.86 0.26 -8.79
C TRP A 56 1.13 -0.44 -7.46
N ILE A 57 1.67 -1.67 -7.50
CA ILE A 57 2.26 -2.28 -6.32
C ILE A 57 3.57 -1.55 -6.04
N LYS A 58 3.68 -0.94 -4.85
CA LYS A 58 4.83 -0.13 -4.47
C LYS A 58 5.59 -0.86 -3.38
N PRO A 59 6.87 -1.22 -3.62
CA PRO A 59 7.60 -2.06 -2.68
C PRO A 59 8.00 -1.32 -1.38
N SER A 60 7.96 0.02 -1.35
CA SER A 60 8.37 0.80 -0.18
C SER A 60 7.19 1.33 0.64
N TRP A 61 7.18 0.97 1.93
CA TRP A 61 6.22 1.44 2.93
C TRP A 61 6.10 2.98 2.96
N ASN A 62 7.23 3.68 3.05
CA ASN A 62 7.25 5.14 3.13
C ASN A 62 6.62 5.81 1.90
N TRP A 63 6.80 5.25 0.70
CA TRP A 63 6.18 5.78 -0.51
C TRP A 63 4.67 5.60 -0.47
N THR A 64 4.20 4.42 -0.05
CA THR A 64 2.78 4.13 0.11
C THR A 64 2.14 5.08 1.13
N MET A 65 2.76 5.28 2.30
CA MET A 65 2.24 6.20 3.31
C MET A 65 2.21 7.67 2.83
N SER A 66 3.28 8.13 2.17
CA SER A 66 3.34 9.49 1.62
C SER A 66 2.29 9.76 0.55
N ARG A 67 2.01 8.80 -0.33
CA ARG A 67 1.07 8.97 -1.44
C ARG A 67 -0.38 8.73 -1.08
N SER A 68 -0.65 7.99 -0.01
CA SER A 68 -1.99 7.74 0.51
C SER A 68 -2.48 8.78 1.51
N GLY A 69 -1.64 9.75 1.88
CA GLY A 69 -1.97 10.75 2.89
C GLY A 69 -1.94 10.20 4.32
N TYR A 70 -1.42 8.98 4.55
CA TYR A 70 -1.24 8.44 5.90
C TYR A 70 -0.07 9.06 6.65
N THR A 71 0.90 9.67 5.96
CA THR A 71 1.88 10.55 6.61
C THR A 71 1.39 11.99 6.54
N PHE A 72 0.93 12.53 7.66
CA PHE A 72 0.82 13.96 7.84
C PHE A 72 2.19 14.52 8.22
N LYS A 73 2.68 15.50 7.47
CA LYS A 73 3.71 16.39 7.97
C LYS A 73 2.96 17.42 8.82
N GLU A 74 3.23 17.47 10.13
CA GLU A 74 2.74 18.59 10.93
C GLU A 74 3.15 19.90 10.23
N PRO A 75 2.21 20.82 9.99
CA PRO A 75 2.60 22.13 9.52
C PRO A 75 3.51 22.74 10.59
N THR A 76 4.73 23.10 10.22
CA THR A 76 5.71 23.80 11.09
C THR A 76 5.19 25.15 11.59
N ASN A 77 3.97 25.55 11.22
CA ASN A 77 3.31 26.76 11.67
C ASN A 77 2.11 26.42 12.57
N PRO A 78 2.15 26.69 13.89
CA PRO A 78 1.04 26.43 14.81
C PRO A 78 -0.18 27.36 14.59
N ALA A 79 -0.17 28.25 13.59
CA ALA A 79 -1.25 29.21 13.37
C ALA A 79 -2.44 28.69 12.52
N PHE A 80 -2.38 27.46 11.98
CA PHE A 80 -3.49 26.89 11.22
C PHE A 80 -3.97 25.60 11.90
N SER A 81 -4.80 25.78 12.92
CA SER A 81 -5.67 24.73 13.43
C SER A 81 -6.85 24.59 12.43
N PRO A 82 -7.07 23.44 11.77
CA PRO A 82 -8.30 23.23 11.03
C PRO A 82 -9.40 23.01 12.08
N SER A 83 -10.21 24.05 12.31
CA SER A 83 -11.44 23.91 13.06
C SER A 83 -12.32 22.87 12.38
N VAL A 84 -12.77 21.90 13.19
CA VAL A 84 -13.92 21.04 12.92
C VAL A 84 -15.16 21.92 12.75
#